data_AF-A0AAV3X0F1-F1
#
_entry.id   AF-A0AAV3X0F1-F1
#
_cell.length_a   1.000
_cell.length_b   1.000
_cell.length_c   1.000
_cell.angle_alpha   90.00
_cell.angle_beta   90.00
_cell.angle_gamma   90.00
#
_symmetry.space_group_name_H-M   'P 1'
#
loop_
_entity.id
_entity.type
_entity.pdbx_description
1 polymer ?
#
loop_
_entity_poly.entity_id
_entity_poly.type
_entity_poly.pdbx_seq_one_letter_code
_entity_poly.pdbx_strand_id
1 'polypeptide(L)'
;MVRKVAFWLLWVGFVGYAFLLAPPNQPDTPDLIQNLSTGNWQGINSLIVSLFNIMGVWPMIYACLLLADGRGQKLPAWLFTGLSFAVGAFAILPYLGLREPNRGFVGSKNITLKILDSRFTGLILTLVTVGLVYYGLRDGNWADFIQQWTSDRFIHVMSLDFCLLSLIFPALLGDDMARRGIKNPLVFWGVSLIPLFGPLAYLCLRPSLPESSLKVEAETVASTTR
;
A
#
# COMPACT_ATOMS: atom_id res chain seq x y z
N MET A 1 -15.20 15.05 8.98
CA MET A 1 -16.36 14.25 8.53
C MET A 1 -16.37 14.01 7.04
N VAL A 2 -16.24 15.04 6.18
CA VAL A 2 -16.24 14.91 4.70
C VAL A 2 -15.29 13.80 4.18
N ARG A 3 -14.05 13.75 4.65
CA ARG A 3 -13.07 12.73 4.23
C ARG A 3 -13.52 11.28 4.49
N LYS A 4 -14.16 11.03 5.63
CA LYS A 4 -14.66 9.68 5.99
C LYS A 4 -15.83 9.29 5.09
N VAL A 5 -16.74 10.24 4.83
CA VAL A 5 -17.85 10.04 3.89
C VAL A 5 -17.33 9.73 2.50
N ALA A 6 -16.30 10.45 2.03
CA ALA A 6 -15.67 10.19 0.73
C ALA A 6 -15.10 8.77 0.63
N PHE A 7 -14.40 8.26 1.66
CA PHE A 7 -13.91 6.88 1.66
C PHE A 7 -15.04 5.84 1.63
N TRP A 8 -16.12 6.07 2.38
CA TRP A 8 -17.27 5.16 2.37
C TRP A 8 -18.01 5.18 1.02
N LEU A 9 -18.21 6.35 0.43
CA LEU A 9 -18.80 6.47 -0.92
C LEU A 9 -17.92 5.79 -1.96
N LEU A 10 -16.60 5.98 -1.89
CA LEU A 10 -15.65 5.34 -2.79
C LEU A 10 -15.66 3.82 -2.62
N TRP A 11 -15.74 3.33 -1.37
CA TRP A 11 -15.83 1.90 -1.09
C TRP A 11 -17.13 1.27 -1.60
N VAL A 12 -18.28 1.87 -1.26
CA VAL A 12 -19.59 1.38 -1.74
C VAL A 12 -19.67 1.45 -3.26
N GLY A 13 -19.17 2.53 -3.86
CA GLY A 13 -19.11 2.70 -5.32
C GLY A 13 -18.23 1.65 -5.98
N PHE A 14 -17.05 1.37 -5.43
CA PHE A 14 -16.13 0.38 -5.99
C PHE A 14 -16.65 -1.05 -5.82
N VAL A 15 -17.23 -1.40 -4.66
CA VAL A 15 -17.92 -2.67 -4.45
C VAL A 15 -19.08 -2.81 -5.43
N GLY A 16 -19.97 -1.81 -5.50
CA GLY A 16 -21.09 -1.82 -6.44
C GLY A 16 -20.65 -1.99 -7.89
N TYR A 17 -19.59 -1.29 -8.31
CA TYR A 17 -19.01 -1.44 -9.64
C TYR A 17 -18.50 -2.87 -9.88
N ALA A 18 -17.71 -3.42 -8.94
CA ALA A 18 -17.11 -4.75 -9.08
C ALA A 18 -18.16 -5.88 -9.20
N PHE A 19 -19.33 -5.74 -8.58
CA PHE A 19 -20.39 -6.75 -8.63
C PHE A 19 -21.42 -6.54 -9.74
N LEU A 20 -21.70 -5.28 -10.11
CA LEU A 20 -22.79 -4.95 -11.04
C LEU A 20 -22.34 -4.60 -12.46
N LEU A 21 -21.16 -3.98 -12.61
CA LEU A 21 -20.70 -3.39 -13.87
C LEU A 21 -19.44 -4.05 -14.43
N ALA A 22 -18.62 -4.66 -13.57
CA ALA A 22 -17.45 -5.39 -14.02
C ALA A 22 -17.86 -6.59 -14.89
N PRO A 23 -17.00 -7.01 -15.84
CA PRO A 23 -17.30 -8.14 -16.71
C PRO A 23 -17.62 -9.42 -15.91
N PRO A 24 -18.26 -10.43 -16.52
CA PRO A 24 -18.49 -11.70 -15.85
C PRO A 24 -17.16 -12.39 -15.50
N ASN A 25 -17.18 -13.24 -14.48
CA ASN A 25 -16.05 -14.14 -14.22
C ASN A 25 -15.92 -15.13 -15.37
N GLN A 26 -14.69 -15.42 -15.78
CA GLN A 26 -14.42 -16.50 -16.72
C GLN A 26 -14.34 -17.84 -15.95
N PRO A 27 -14.70 -18.97 -16.59
CA PRO A 27 -14.64 -20.29 -15.93
C PRO A 27 -13.25 -20.68 -15.43
N ASP A 28 -12.20 -20.19 -16.10
CA ASP A 28 -10.78 -20.44 -15.84
C ASP A 28 -10.14 -19.45 -14.86
N THR A 29 -10.88 -18.42 -14.39
CA THR A 29 -10.36 -17.46 -13.41
C THR A 29 -9.79 -18.13 -12.13
N PRO A 30 -10.40 -19.18 -11.54
CA PRO A 30 -9.81 -19.86 -10.38
C PRO A 30 -8.45 -20.50 -10.68
N ASP A 31 -8.31 -21.13 -11.85
CA ASP A 31 -7.06 -21.75 -12.29
C ASP A 31 -5.99 -20.68 -12.56
N LEU A 32 -6.39 -19.55 -13.14
CA LEU A 32 -5.52 -18.38 -13.31
C LEU A 32 -4.99 -17.87 -11.96
N ILE A 33 -5.85 -17.69 -10.96
CA ILE A 33 -5.45 -17.25 -9.61
C ILE A 33 -4.50 -18.27 -8.97
N GLN A 34 -4.79 -19.56 -9.09
CA GLN A 34 -3.94 -20.62 -8.57
C GLN A 34 -2.55 -20.60 -9.22
N ASN A 35 -2.50 -20.50 -10.55
CA ASN A 35 -1.25 -20.46 -11.32
C ASN A 35 -0.41 -19.21 -10.98
N LEU A 36 -1.05 -18.04 -10.87
CA LEU A 36 -0.41 -16.81 -10.42
C LEU A 36 0.18 -16.94 -9.00
N SER A 37 -0.57 -17.56 -8.09
CA SER A 37 -0.17 -17.73 -6.68
C SER A 37 0.91 -18.80 -6.47
N THR A 38 0.98 -19.80 -7.34
CA THR A 38 1.94 -20.92 -7.25
C THR A 38 3.20 -20.70 -8.09
N GLY A 39 3.28 -19.61 -8.86
CA GLY A 39 4.43 -19.33 -9.72
C GLY A 39 4.40 -20.05 -11.08
N ASN A 40 3.29 -20.69 -11.43
CA ASN A 40 3.11 -21.34 -12.72
C ASN A 40 2.70 -20.31 -13.78
N TRP A 41 3.66 -19.51 -14.26
CA TRP A 41 3.40 -18.39 -15.18
C TRP A 41 3.39 -18.78 -16.66
N GLN A 42 3.57 -20.06 -16.98
CA GLN A 42 3.63 -20.51 -18.36
C GLN A 42 2.30 -20.31 -19.07
N GLY A 43 2.32 -19.57 -20.19
CA GLY A 43 1.12 -19.28 -20.98
C GLY A 43 0.26 -18.14 -20.43
N ILE A 44 0.63 -17.52 -19.30
CA ILE A 44 -0.03 -16.32 -18.78
C ILE A 44 0.69 -15.08 -19.32
N ASN A 45 -0.06 -14.07 -19.72
CA ASN A 45 0.50 -12.80 -20.15
C ASN A 45 1.34 -12.16 -19.04
N SER A 46 2.59 -11.81 -19.35
CA SER A 46 3.54 -11.23 -18.39
C SER A 46 3.06 -9.93 -17.76
N LEU A 47 2.20 -9.15 -18.43
CA LEU A 47 1.56 -7.96 -17.83
C LEU A 47 0.64 -8.33 -16.66
N ILE A 48 -0.12 -9.41 -16.79
CA ILE A 48 -1.02 -9.90 -15.74
C ILE A 48 -0.21 -10.45 -14.57
N VAL A 49 0.83 -11.23 -14.86
CA VAL A 49 1.76 -11.74 -13.84
C VAL A 49 2.42 -10.59 -13.08
N SER A 50 2.94 -9.59 -13.80
CA SER A 50 3.54 -8.40 -13.19
C SER A 50 2.53 -7.65 -12.33
N LEU A 51 1.34 -7.37 -12.87
CA LEU A 51 0.29 -6.65 -12.15
C LEU A 51 -0.11 -7.38 -10.86
N PHE A 52 -0.38 -8.68 -10.94
CA PHE A 52 -0.73 -9.50 -9.77
C PHE A 52 0.34 -9.47 -8.68
N ASN A 53 1.62 -9.61 -9.06
CA ASN A 53 2.71 -9.57 -8.08
C ASN A 53 2.91 -8.15 -7.50
N ILE A 54 2.70 -7.10 -8.30
CA ILE A 54 2.70 -5.71 -7.81
C ILE A 54 1.55 -5.47 -6.81
N MET A 55 0.42 -6.16 -6.96
CA MET A 55 -0.64 -6.14 -5.94
C MET A 55 -0.20 -6.73 -4.59
N GLY A 56 0.86 -7.55 -4.54
CA GLY A 56 1.50 -7.94 -3.27
C GLY A 56 2.46 -6.88 -2.70
N VAL A 57 3.05 -6.04 -3.57
CA VAL A 57 3.92 -4.92 -3.16
C VAL A 57 3.09 -3.81 -2.49
N TRP A 58 1.91 -3.50 -3.01
CA TRP A 58 1.06 -2.45 -2.45
C TRP A 58 0.73 -2.63 -0.96
N PRO A 59 0.20 -3.78 -0.50
CA PRO A 59 0.01 -4.08 0.91
C PRO A 59 1.24 -3.85 1.77
N MET A 60 2.44 -4.15 1.26
CA MET A 60 3.70 -3.88 1.96
C MET A 60 4.00 -2.38 2.06
N ILE A 61 3.77 -1.62 0.98
CA ILE A 61 3.85 -0.15 1.01
C ILE A 61 2.87 0.41 2.05
N TYR A 62 1.62 -0.07 2.04
CA TYR A 62 0.61 0.33 3.02
C TYR A 62 1.00 -0.06 4.44
N ALA A 63 1.53 -1.25 4.66
CA ALA A 63 1.99 -1.71 5.96
C ALA A 63 3.10 -0.81 6.53
N CYS A 64 4.00 -0.31 5.67
CA CYS A 64 5.07 0.62 6.03
C CYS A 64 4.58 1.97 6.58
N LEU A 65 3.30 2.33 6.38
CA LEU A 65 2.67 3.55 6.90
C LEU A 65 1.64 3.21 7.98
N LEU A 66 0.78 2.23 7.70
CA LEU A 66 -0.40 1.92 8.52
C LEU A 66 -0.06 1.27 9.86
N LEU A 67 1.00 0.45 9.97
CA LEU A 67 1.36 -0.15 11.25
C LEU A 67 1.93 0.87 12.24
N ALA A 68 2.55 1.95 11.75
CA ALA A 68 2.92 3.10 12.57
C ALA A 68 1.68 3.91 12.97
N ASP A 69 0.80 4.20 12.00
CA ASP A 69 -0.45 4.94 12.20
C ASP A 69 -1.38 4.25 13.23
N GLY A 70 -1.44 2.91 13.17
CA GLY A 70 -2.31 2.06 13.97
C GLY A 70 -2.09 2.10 15.48
N ARG A 71 -0.93 2.57 15.95
CA ARG A 71 -0.61 2.64 17.40
C ARG A 71 -1.38 3.71 18.17
N GLY A 72 -2.20 4.52 17.48
CA GLY A 72 -3.16 5.45 18.09
C GLY A 72 -4.61 5.17 17.69
N GLN A 73 -4.90 4.00 17.11
CA GLN A 73 -6.20 3.68 16.55
C GLN A 73 -6.94 2.64 17.38
N LYS A 74 -8.28 2.72 17.38
CA LYS A 74 -9.14 1.71 18.00
C LYS A 74 -9.11 0.38 17.23
N LEU A 75 -8.82 0.43 15.93
CA LEU A 75 -8.84 -0.72 15.04
C LEU A 75 -7.41 -1.19 14.70
N PRO A 76 -7.18 -2.50 14.69
CA PRO A 76 -5.86 -3.06 14.38
C PRO A 76 -5.51 -2.87 12.90
N ALA A 77 -4.60 -1.94 12.60
CA ALA A 77 -4.15 -1.67 11.24
C ALA A 77 -3.62 -2.92 10.51
N TRP A 78 -2.95 -3.81 11.26
CA TRP A 78 -2.34 -5.02 10.72
C TRP A 78 -3.36 -5.95 10.07
N LEU A 79 -4.60 -5.99 10.58
CA LEU A 79 -5.67 -6.83 10.05
C LEU A 79 -6.05 -6.36 8.65
N PHE A 80 -6.27 -5.07 8.46
CA PHE A 80 -6.65 -4.50 7.18
C PHE A 80 -5.50 -4.51 6.16
N THR A 81 -4.26 -4.30 6.59
CA THR A 81 -3.10 -4.47 5.72
C THR A 81 -2.88 -5.93 5.32
N GLY A 82 -3.11 -6.88 6.24
CA GLY A 82 -3.03 -8.31 5.94
C GLY A 82 -4.10 -8.75 4.93
N LEU A 83 -5.35 -8.35 5.17
CA LEU A 83 -6.46 -8.64 4.25
C LEU A 83 -6.26 -8.00 2.87
N SER A 84 -5.56 -6.87 2.79
CA SER A 84 -5.28 -6.21 1.51
C SER A 84 -4.39 -7.04 0.57
N PHE A 85 -3.69 -8.08 1.04
CA PHE A 85 -3.02 -9.02 0.13
C PHE A 85 -3.99 -9.84 -0.72
N ALA A 86 -5.18 -10.12 -0.20
CA ALA A 86 -6.19 -10.91 -0.91
C ALA A 86 -7.16 -10.02 -1.69
N VAL A 87 -7.56 -8.88 -1.12
CA VAL A 87 -8.64 -8.04 -1.66
C VAL A 87 -8.23 -6.58 -1.87
N GLY A 88 -6.96 -6.23 -1.66
CA GLY A 88 -6.44 -4.91 -1.96
C GLY A 88 -7.22 -3.73 -1.34
N ALA A 89 -7.66 -2.77 -2.14
CA ALA A 89 -8.32 -1.55 -1.62
C ALA A 89 -9.65 -1.84 -0.92
N PHE A 90 -10.30 -2.98 -1.21
CA PHE A 90 -11.52 -3.39 -0.49
C PHE A 90 -11.29 -3.54 1.01
N ALA A 91 -10.07 -3.86 1.45
CA ALA A 91 -9.69 -3.90 2.87
C ALA A 91 -9.16 -2.54 3.37
N ILE A 92 -8.42 -1.80 2.55
CA ILE A 92 -7.80 -0.53 2.99
C ILE A 92 -8.84 0.58 3.15
N LEU A 93 -9.80 0.70 2.24
CA LEU A 93 -10.78 1.80 2.24
C LEU A 93 -11.66 1.83 3.51
N PRO A 94 -12.24 0.72 4.00
CA PRO A 94 -12.98 0.71 5.26
C PRO A 94 -12.12 1.16 6.44
N TYR A 95 -10.85 0.74 6.47
CA TYR A 95 -9.92 1.19 7.50
C TYR A 95 -9.70 2.70 7.46
N LEU A 96 -9.51 3.28 6.26
CA LEU A 96 -9.38 4.73 6.09
C LEU A 96 -10.65 5.49 6.48
N GLY A 97 -11.82 4.90 6.25
CA GLY A 97 -13.12 5.45 6.67
C GLY A 97 -13.33 5.45 8.18
N LEU A 98 -12.76 4.48 8.90
CA LEU A 98 -12.94 4.30 10.33
C LEU A 98 -11.85 4.98 11.17
N ARG A 99 -10.60 4.98 10.71
CA ARG A 99 -9.45 5.53 11.44
C ARG A 99 -9.57 7.05 11.68
N GLU A 100 -8.89 7.53 12.70
CA GLU A 100 -8.63 8.96 12.88
C GLU A 100 -7.27 9.35 12.30
N PRO A 101 -7.02 10.59 11.85
CA PRO A 101 -5.67 11.00 11.48
C PRO A 101 -4.73 11.00 12.69
N ASN A 102 -3.59 10.31 12.58
CA ASN A 102 -2.59 10.23 13.65
C ASN A 102 -1.26 10.88 13.21
N ARG A 103 -1.03 12.14 13.57
CA ARG A 103 0.17 12.91 13.17
C ARG A 103 1.37 12.71 14.09
N GLY A 104 1.19 12.06 15.24
CA GLY A 104 2.24 11.77 16.20
C GLY A 104 2.70 10.32 16.11
N PHE A 105 3.86 10.03 16.68
CA PHE A 105 4.29 8.66 16.95
C PHE A 105 4.54 8.54 18.46
N VAL A 106 3.86 7.59 19.09
CA VAL A 106 3.96 7.35 20.54
C VAL A 106 4.44 5.92 20.76
N GLY A 107 5.46 5.76 21.61
CA GLY A 107 6.01 4.46 22.02
C GLY A 107 7.30 4.04 21.33
N SER A 108 7.71 2.78 21.54
CA SER A 108 8.96 2.20 21.03
C SER A 108 8.73 1.29 19.82
N LYS A 109 9.67 1.24 18.87
CA LYS A 109 9.55 0.37 17.70
C LYS A 109 9.77 -1.09 18.10
N ASN A 110 8.78 -1.95 17.82
CA ASN A 110 9.01 -3.40 17.84
C ASN A 110 9.80 -3.81 16.59
N ILE A 111 10.29 -5.06 16.55
CA ILE A 111 11.12 -5.57 15.45
C ILE A 111 10.41 -5.40 14.10
N THR A 112 9.12 -5.74 14.00
CA THR A 112 8.32 -5.57 12.79
C THR A 112 8.30 -4.12 12.33
N LEU A 113 8.06 -3.16 13.23
CA LEU A 113 8.04 -1.75 12.88
C LEU A 113 9.44 -1.25 12.52
N LYS A 114 10.52 -1.77 13.12
CA LYS A 114 11.89 -1.44 12.71
C LYS A 114 12.19 -1.90 11.28
N ILE A 115 11.77 -3.12 10.92
CA ILE A 115 11.90 -3.64 9.55
C ILE A 115 11.12 -2.75 8.59
N LEU A 116 9.82 -2.51 8.86
CA LEU A 116 8.97 -1.73 7.97
C LEU A 116 9.38 -0.25 7.89
N ASP A 117 9.92 0.33 8.96
CA ASP A 117 10.44 1.70 8.98
C ASP A 117 11.77 1.86 8.22
N SER A 118 12.51 0.76 8.04
CA SER A 118 13.82 0.77 7.39
C SER A 118 13.74 1.19 5.92
N ARG A 119 14.66 2.08 5.52
CA ARG A 119 14.87 2.45 4.11
C ARG A 119 15.26 1.25 3.25
N PHE A 120 15.90 0.24 3.85
CA PHE A 120 16.27 -0.99 3.15
C PHE A 120 15.05 -1.79 2.69
N THR A 121 13.95 -1.77 3.47
CA THR A 121 12.67 -2.35 3.04
C THR A 121 12.13 -1.61 1.82
N GLY A 122 12.21 -0.27 1.81
CA GLY A 122 11.89 0.53 0.62
C GLY A 122 12.74 0.15 -0.59
N LEU A 123 14.04 -0.06 -0.41
CA LEU A 123 14.95 -0.48 -1.48
C LEU A 123 14.60 -1.86 -2.03
N ILE A 124 14.36 -2.85 -1.18
CA ILE A 124 13.94 -4.20 -1.61
C ILE A 124 12.63 -4.13 -2.39
N LEU A 125 11.62 -3.44 -1.87
CA LEU A 125 10.33 -3.28 -2.56
C LEU A 125 10.51 -2.58 -3.91
N THR A 126 11.43 -1.61 -4.00
CA THR A 126 11.74 -0.92 -5.25
C THR A 126 12.40 -1.86 -6.25
N LEU A 127 13.40 -2.64 -5.84
CA LEU A 127 14.08 -3.60 -6.72
C LEU A 127 13.12 -4.68 -7.24
N VAL A 128 12.28 -5.24 -6.36
CA VAL A 128 11.23 -6.19 -6.74
C VAL A 128 10.26 -5.55 -7.74
N THR A 129 9.79 -4.34 -7.47
CA THR A 129 8.86 -3.64 -8.36
C THR A 129 9.47 -3.34 -9.72
N VAL A 130 10.70 -2.84 -9.76
CA VAL A 130 11.43 -2.58 -11.01
C VAL A 130 11.59 -3.86 -11.82
N GLY A 131 11.94 -4.98 -11.16
CA GLY A 131 12.03 -6.29 -11.81
C GLY A 131 10.70 -6.76 -12.41
N LEU A 132 9.60 -6.64 -11.66
CA LEU A 132 8.26 -7.00 -12.12
C LEU A 132 7.81 -6.13 -13.29
N VAL A 133 7.95 -4.81 -13.18
CA VAL A 133 7.60 -3.87 -14.25
C VAL A 133 8.45 -4.14 -15.50
N TYR A 134 9.76 -4.33 -15.34
CA TYR A 134 10.63 -4.67 -16.46
C TYR A 134 10.20 -5.98 -17.14
N TYR A 135 9.90 -7.03 -16.36
CA TYR A 135 9.39 -8.29 -16.87
C TYR A 135 8.07 -8.13 -17.65
N GLY A 136 7.10 -7.42 -17.06
CA GLY A 136 5.80 -7.16 -17.69
C GLY A 136 5.92 -6.34 -18.98
N LEU A 137 6.79 -5.34 -19.01
CA LEU A 137 7.00 -4.49 -20.19
C LEU A 137 7.77 -5.19 -21.31
N ARG A 138 8.72 -6.08 -20.97
CA ARG A 138 9.57 -6.78 -21.93
C ARG A 138 8.81 -7.89 -22.67
N ASP A 139 8.09 -8.73 -21.93
CA ASP A 139 7.50 -9.97 -22.43
C ASP A 139 5.96 -9.89 -22.55
N GLY A 140 5.39 -8.73 -22.20
CA GLY A 140 3.96 -8.49 -22.16
C GLY A 140 3.28 -8.30 -23.51
N ASN A 141 2.11 -8.91 -23.69
CA ASN A 141 1.25 -8.67 -24.85
C ASN A 141 0.14 -7.67 -24.48
N TRP A 142 0.29 -6.41 -24.89
CA TRP A 142 -0.68 -5.36 -24.58
C TRP A 142 -2.07 -5.58 -25.18
N ALA A 143 -2.16 -6.13 -26.39
CA ALA A 143 -3.44 -6.37 -27.05
C ALA A 143 -4.24 -7.44 -26.30
N ASP A 144 -3.58 -8.54 -25.94
CA ASP A 144 -4.17 -9.60 -25.12
C ASP A 144 -4.53 -9.10 -23.71
N PHE A 145 -3.69 -8.27 -23.09
CA PHE A 145 -4.00 -7.66 -21.80
C PHE A 145 -5.29 -6.82 -21.86
N ILE A 146 -5.44 -5.96 -22.87
CA ILE A 146 -6.65 -5.13 -23.05
C ILE A 146 -7.88 -6.01 -23.27
N GLN A 147 -7.76 -7.06 -24.09
CA GLN A 147 -8.85 -8.02 -24.32
C GLN A 147 -9.28 -8.68 -23.01
N GLN A 148 -8.33 -9.22 -22.24
CA GLN A 148 -8.61 -9.87 -20.97
C GLN A 148 -9.14 -8.88 -19.92
N TRP A 149 -8.61 -7.65 -19.89
CA TRP A 149 -9.11 -6.59 -19.01
C TRP A 149 -10.57 -6.22 -19.29
N THR A 150 -11.05 -6.31 -20.53
CA THR A 150 -12.47 -6.06 -20.86
C THR A 150 -13.37 -7.28 -20.65
N SER A 151 -12.80 -8.48 -20.60
CA SER A 151 -13.57 -9.73 -20.63
C SER A 151 -13.55 -10.52 -19.32
N ASP A 152 -12.54 -10.34 -18.48
CA ASP A 152 -12.34 -11.07 -17.23
C ASP A 152 -12.46 -10.13 -16.02
N ARG A 153 -13.39 -10.43 -15.11
CA ARG A 153 -13.64 -9.62 -13.91
C ARG A 153 -12.41 -9.47 -13.03
N PHE A 154 -11.66 -10.54 -12.81
CA PHE A 154 -10.54 -10.55 -11.89
C PHE A 154 -9.45 -9.61 -12.39
N ILE A 155 -9.08 -9.70 -13.67
CA ILE A 155 -8.07 -8.82 -14.29
C ILE A 155 -8.58 -7.38 -14.32
N HIS A 156 -9.86 -7.18 -14.64
CA HIS A 156 -10.50 -5.87 -14.65
C HIS A 156 -10.43 -5.18 -13.28
N VAL A 157 -10.96 -5.84 -12.25
CA VAL A 157 -11.04 -5.31 -10.89
C VAL A 157 -9.65 -5.17 -10.28
N MET A 158 -8.73 -6.11 -10.51
CA MET A 158 -7.34 -6.02 -10.06
C MET A 158 -6.63 -4.79 -10.62
N SER A 159 -6.82 -4.49 -11.91
CA SER A 159 -6.24 -3.30 -12.55
C SER A 159 -6.81 -2.00 -11.99
N LEU A 160 -8.12 -1.96 -11.73
CA LEU A 160 -8.76 -0.81 -11.09
C LEU A 160 -8.32 -0.65 -9.64
N ASP A 161 -8.13 -1.77 -8.92
CA ASP A 161 -7.67 -1.77 -7.54
C ASP A 161 -6.24 -1.22 -7.43
N PHE A 162 -5.35 -1.54 -8.38
CA PHE A 162 -4.03 -0.91 -8.50
C PHE A 162 -4.13 0.62 -8.60
N CYS A 163 -5.00 1.12 -9.48
CA CYS A 163 -5.23 2.55 -9.65
C CYS A 163 -5.80 3.19 -8.37
N LEU A 164 -6.72 2.49 -7.72
CA LEU A 164 -7.38 2.95 -6.51
C LEU A 164 -6.40 3.02 -5.32
N LEU A 165 -5.59 1.99 -5.12
CA LEU A 165 -4.51 1.97 -4.13
C LEU A 165 -3.50 3.09 -4.40
N SER A 166 -3.21 3.40 -5.66
CA SER A 166 -2.38 4.56 -6.01
C SER A 166 -3.05 5.87 -5.61
N LEU A 167 -4.33 6.02 -5.93
CA LEU A 167 -5.10 7.25 -5.71
C LEU A 167 -5.33 7.56 -4.22
N ILE A 168 -5.52 6.54 -3.38
CA ILE A 168 -5.83 6.74 -1.96
C ILE A 168 -4.56 6.85 -1.08
N PHE A 169 -3.39 6.46 -1.59
CA PHE A 169 -2.13 6.52 -0.85
C PHE A 169 -1.80 7.93 -0.28
N PRO A 170 -2.01 9.04 -1.02
CA PRO A 170 -1.79 10.40 -0.52
C PRO A 170 -2.57 10.72 0.76
N ALA A 171 -3.69 10.05 1.02
CA ALA A 171 -4.46 10.24 2.24
C ALA A 171 -3.74 9.76 3.52
N LEU A 172 -2.76 8.87 3.37
CA LEU A 172 -1.88 8.41 4.45
C LEU A 172 -0.56 9.19 4.48
N LEU A 173 -0.08 9.61 3.31
CA LEU A 173 1.20 10.27 3.15
C LEU A 173 1.33 11.51 4.03
N GLY A 174 0.30 12.36 4.10
CA GLY A 174 0.35 13.58 4.91
C GLY A 174 0.53 13.31 6.41
N ASP A 175 -0.14 12.29 6.95
CA ASP A 175 0.02 11.90 8.35
C ASP A 175 1.41 11.29 8.59
N ASP A 176 1.93 10.50 7.65
CA ASP A 176 3.27 9.90 7.75
C ASP A 176 4.41 10.92 7.67
N MET A 177 4.30 11.87 6.74
CA MET A 177 5.22 13.00 6.62
C MET A 177 5.26 13.83 7.90
N ALA A 178 4.09 14.11 8.48
CA ALA A 178 3.98 14.84 9.75
C ALA A 178 4.69 14.09 10.90
N ARG A 179 4.50 12.77 11.02
CA ARG A 179 5.19 11.94 12.03
C ARG A 179 6.71 11.98 11.91
N ARG A 180 7.23 12.22 10.70
CA ARG A 180 8.67 12.26 10.39
C ARG A 180 9.23 13.68 10.30
N GLY A 181 8.43 14.69 10.65
CA GLY A 181 8.85 16.10 10.61
C GLY A 181 9.02 16.69 9.20
N ILE A 182 8.53 16.01 8.15
CA ILE A 182 8.59 16.51 6.78
C ILE A 182 7.43 17.49 6.55
N LYS A 183 7.75 18.77 6.32
CA LYS A 183 6.76 19.83 6.07
C LYS A 183 6.71 20.31 4.61
N ASN A 184 7.57 19.77 3.74
CA ASN A 184 7.71 20.26 2.38
C ASN A 184 6.56 19.77 1.47
N PRO A 185 5.68 20.65 0.94
CA PRO A 185 4.58 20.25 0.07
C PRO A 185 5.04 19.69 -1.29
N LEU A 186 6.24 20.05 -1.77
CA LEU A 186 6.79 19.49 -3.01
C LEU A 186 7.03 17.99 -2.89
N VAL A 187 7.43 17.51 -1.70
CA VAL A 187 7.59 16.08 -1.43
C VAL A 187 6.24 15.37 -1.50
N PHE A 188 5.19 15.98 -0.94
CA PHE A 188 3.84 15.42 -0.99
C PHE A 188 3.37 15.22 -2.44
N TRP A 189 3.49 16.27 -3.28
CA TRP A 189 3.06 16.20 -4.67
C TRP A 189 3.94 15.30 -5.52
N GLY A 190 5.26 15.35 -5.37
CA GLY A 190 6.19 14.47 -6.11
C GLY A 190 5.94 12.99 -5.84
N VAL A 191 5.59 12.64 -4.59
CA VAL A 191 5.23 11.27 -4.22
C VAL A 191 3.83 10.89 -4.71
N SER A 192 2.87 11.81 -4.65
CA SER A 192 1.46 11.52 -4.97
C SER A 192 1.18 11.45 -6.47
N LEU A 193 1.93 12.18 -7.30
CA LEU A 193 1.70 12.29 -8.74
C LEU A 193 2.38 11.19 -9.56
N ILE A 194 3.24 10.37 -8.93
CA ILE A 194 3.92 9.25 -9.57
C ILE A 194 3.38 7.96 -8.93
N PRO A 195 2.33 7.32 -9.50
CA PRO A 195 1.77 6.08 -8.98
C PRO A 195 2.84 5.01 -8.80
N LEU A 196 2.73 4.23 -7.72
CA LEU A 196 3.64 3.15 -7.33
C LEU A 196 5.08 3.62 -7.00
N PHE A 197 5.79 4.23 -7.95
CA PHE A 197 7.19 4.64 -7.79
C PHE A 197 7.38 5.83 -6.85
N GLY A 198 6.43 6.77 -6.80
CA GLY A 198 6.45 7.86 -5.82
C GLY A 198 6.46 7.34 -4.38
N PRO A 199 5.48 6.48 -3.99
CA PRO A 199 5.49 5.79 -2.70
C PRO A 199 6.79 5.02 -2.42
N LEU A 200 7.31 4.27 -3.39
CA LEU A 200 8.56 3.51 -3.24
C LEU A 200 9.78 4.42 -3.00
N ALA A 201 9.92 5.50 -3.77
CA ALA A 201 10.95 6.50 -3.58
C ALA A 201 10.84 7.17 -2.20
N TYR A 202 9.60 7.46 -1.77
CA TYR A 202 9.35 7.96 -0.42
C TYR A 202 9.84 6.99 0.66
N LEU A 203 9.56 5.70 0.55
CA LEU A 203 10.05 4.68 1.49
C LEU A 203 11.58 4.61 1.55
N CYS A 204 12.26 4.81 0.41
CA CYS A 204 13.71 4.82 0.34
C CYS A 204 14.33 6.06 0.99
N LEU A 205 13.67 7.22 0.88
CA LEU A 205 14.26 8.52 1.25
C LEU A 205 13.78 9.04 2.61
N ARG A 206 12.63 8.57 3.11
CA ARG A 206 12.01 9.10 4.33
C ARG A 206 12.96 9.01 5.54
N PRO A 207 13.00 10.02 6.44
CA PRO A 207 13.69 9.93 7.71
C PRO A 207 13.05 8.87 8.60
N SER A 208 13.81 8.18 9.44
CA SER A 208 13.27 7.21 10.41
C SER A 208 12.27 7.88 11.37
N LEU A 209 11.29 7.12 11.86
CA LEU A 209 10.36 7.63 12.87
C LEU A 209 11.12 8.04 14.14
N PRO A 210 10.77 9.17 14.79
CA PRO A 210 11.40 9.58 16.04
C PRO A 210 11.06 8.56 17.12
N GLU A 211 12.07 7.95 17.74
CA GLU A 211 11.84 7.12 18.93
C GLU A 211 11.72 8.06 20.13
N SER A 212 10.66 7.88 20.94
CA SER A 212 10.60 8.52 22.26
C SER A 212 11.79 8.00 23.06
N SER A 213 12.84 8.81 23.16
CA SER A 213 13.97 8.55 24.03
C SER A 213 13.53 8.82 25.46
N LEU A 214 12.91 7.84 26.11
CA LEU A 214 12.84 7.77 27.59
C LEU A 214 14.24 7.77 28.25
N LYS A 215 15.32 7.78 27.45
CA LYS A 215 16.70 7.93 27.91
C LYS A 215 17.08 9.35 28.34
N VAL A 216 16.40 10.41 27.88
CA VAL A 216 16.82 11.79 28.18
C VAL A 216 16.41 12.22 29.60
N GLU A 217 15.28 11.75 30.14
CA GLU A 217 14.91 12.06 31.53
C GLU A 217 15.79 11.35 32.55
N ALA A 218 16.28 10.14 32.27
CA ALA A 218 17.15 9.41 33.19
C ALA A 218 18.55 10.05 33.30
N GLU A 219 19.11 10.58 32.20
CA GLU A 219 20.42 11.26 32.24
C GLU A 219 20.33 12.67 32.84
N THR A 220 19.23 13.39 32.62
CA THR A 220 19.04 14.74 33.19
C THR A 220 18.77 14.70 34.70
N VAL A 221 18.04 13.69 35.19
CA VAL A 221 17.84 13.50 36.64
C VAL A 221 19.16 13.06 37.30
N ALA A 222 19.93 12.17 36.67
CA ALA A 222 21.23 11.74 37.19
C ALA A 222 22.30 12.86 37.22
N SER A 223 22.27 13.83 36.29
CA SER A 223 23.20 14.97 36.29
C SER A 223 22.81 16.08 37.26
N THR A 224 21.54 16.17 37.66
CA THR A 224 21.04 17.18 38.61
C THR A 224 21.14 16.71 40.07
N THR A 225 21.47 15.43 40.28
CA THR A 225 21.62 14.81 41.61
C THR A 225 23.09 14.56 41.99
N ARG A 226 24.04 15.20 41.31
CA ARG A 226 25.47 15.19 41.62
C ARG A 226 25.97 16.55 42.05
#